data_AF-A0A3R8UYY4-F1
#
_entry.id   AF-A0A3R8UYY4-F1
#
_cell.length_a   1.000
_cell.length_b   1.000
_cell.length_c   1.000
_cell.angle_alpha   90.00
_cell.angle_beta   90.00
_cell.angle_gamma   90.00
#
_symmetry.space_group_name_H-M   'P 1'
#
loop_
_entity.id
_entity.type
_entity.pdbx_description
1 polymer ?
#
loop_
_entity_poly.entity_id
_entity_poly.type
_entity_poly.pdbx_seq_one_letter_code
_entity_poly.pdbx_strand_id
1 'polypeptide(L)'
;MFGSPKERLDFYRREIHYETTNLSNRTNAYLSAQSFLVIAYASSMANVNPGWGVYFTMVVPAVLALLGLICTVAAWPGIRAACDIIEHWHHKQSQLLRSEPVIGQAYDDSPLFSDWENSEKGPKKSLSFSIRTPWVFSILWVFLGGFAVFVQMLALDN
;
A
#
# COMPACT_ATOMS: atom_id res chain seq x y z
N MET A 1 30.35 -14.82 -7.61
CA MET A 1 30.69 -15.22 -6.23
C MET A 1 31.07 -13.95 -5.50
N PHE A 2 30.36 -13.55 -4.44
CA PHE A 2 30.69 -12.35 -3.67
C PHE A 2 32.05 -12.53 -2.98
N GLY A 3 32.95 -11.56 -3.11
CA GLY A 3 34.35 -11.68 -2.67
C GLY A 3 34.54 -11.40 -1.18
N SER A 4 33.66 -10.60 -0.57
CA SER A 4 33.70 -10.32 0.87
C SER A 4 32.30 -10.32 1.53
N PRO A 5 32.19 -10.61 2.84
CA PRO A 5 30.91 -10.53 3.55
C PRO A 5 30.29 -9.12 3.57
N LYS A 6 31.13 -8.07 3.49
CA LYS A 6 30.69 -6.68 3.34
C LYS A 6 29.97 -6.44 2.00
N GLU A 7 30.49 -6.98 0.90
CA GLU A 7 29.83 -6.89 -0.41
C GLU A 7 28.46 -7.59 -0.43
N ARG A 8 28.32 -8.70 0.29
CA ARG A 8 27.03 -9.41 0.43
C ARG A 8 26.00 -8.57 1.18
N LEU A 9 26.44 -7.90 2.25
CA LEU A 9 25.59 -6.99 3.02
C LEU A 9 25.17 -5.77 2.20
N ASP A 10 26.11 -5.14 1.51
CA ASP A 10 25.83 -3.99 0.64
C ASP A 10 24.89 -4.37 -0.52
N PHE A 11 25.02 -5.59 -1.05
CA PHE A 11 24.08 -6.14 -2.03
C PHE A 11 22.66 -6.29 -1.42
N TYR A 12 22.51 -6.92 -0.26
CA TYR A 12 21.20 -7.08 0.37
C TYR A 12 20.52 -5.73 0.68
N ARG A 13 21.29 -4.72 1.08
CA ARG A 13 20.74 -3.37 1.33
C ARG A 13 20.27 -2.67 0.07
N ARG A 14 21.05 -2.75 -1.01
CA ARG A 14 20.64 -2.22 -2.31
C ARG A 14 19.33 -2.85 -2.76
N GLU A 15 19.19 -4.16 -2.56
CA GLU A 15 17.98 -4.89 -2.91
C GLU A 15 16.78 -4.48 -2.05
N ILE A 16 16.96 -4.39 -0.72
CA ILE A 16 15.91 -3.92 0.21
C ILE A 16 15.48 -2.50 -0.16
N HIS A 17 16.41 -1.60 -0.44
CA HIS A 17 16.12 -0.22 -0.81
C HIS A 17 15.38 -0.12 -2.16
N TYR A 18 15.81 -0.91 -3.14
CA TYR A 18 15.16 -1.02 -4.45
C TYR A 18 13.71 -1.51 -4.30
N GLU A 19 13.50 -2.61 -3.60
CA GLU A 19 12.15 -3.19 -3.40
C GLU A 19 11.25 -2.28 -2.56
N THR A 20 11.80 -1.61 -1.55
CA THR A 20 11.05 -0.63 -0.74
C THR A 20 10.61 0.56 -1.59
N THR A 21 11.49 1.05 -2.47
CA THR A 21 11.16 2.16 -3.39
C THR A 21 10.10 1.73 -4.41
N ASN A 22 10.24 0.53 -4.97
CA ASN A 22 9.27 -0.05 -5.89
C ASN A 22 7.88 -0.24 -5.22
N LEU A 23 7.84 -0.74 -3.99
CA LEU A 23 6.62 -0.85 -3.18
C LEU A 23 6.00 0.53 -2.94
N SER A 24 6.79 1.53 -2.55
CA SER A 24 6.32 2.90 -2.33
C SER A 24 5.68 3.48 -3.60
N ASN A 25 6.33 3.31 -4.76
CA ASN A 25 5.81 3.77 -6.04
C ASN A 25 4.47 3.10 -6.40
N ARG A 26 4.34 1.79 -6.18
CA ARG A 26 3.08 1.05 -6.41
C ARG A 26 1.96 1.52 -5.48
N THR A 27 2.27 1.70 -4.19
CA THR A 27 1.32 2.20 -3.19
C THR A 27 0.88 3.62 -3.52
N ASN A 28 1.80 4.50 -3.94
CA ASN A 28 1.47 5.87 -4.35
C ASN A 28 0.59 5.90 -5.60
N ALA A 29 0.91 5.11 -6.63
CA ALA A 29 0.08 5.00 -7.83
C ALA A 29 -1.34 4.51 -7.49
N TYR A 30 -1.45 3.53 -6.60
CA TYR A 30 -2.73 3.05 -6.08
C TYR A 30 -3.50 4.17 -5.34
N LEU A 31 -2.84 4.86 -4.40
CA LEU A 31 -3.44 5.96 -3.64
C LEU A 31 -3.93 7.10 -4.55
N SER A 32 -3.14 7.46 -5.56
CA SER A 32 -3.56 8.45 -6.56
C SER A 32 -4.79 7.99 -7.34
N ALA A 33 -4.82 6.74 -7.83
CA ALA A 33 -5.97 6.19 -8.52
C ALA A 33 -7.24 6.19 -7.64
N GLN A 34 -7.10 5.78 -6.38
CA GLN A 34 -8.19 5.81 -5.41
C GLN A 34 -8.70 7.24 -5.14
N SER A 35 -7.79 8.20 -5.03
CA SER A 35 -8.15 9.60 -4.81
C SER A 35 -8.94 10.17 -6.00
N PHE A 36 -8.52 9.88 -7.24
CA PHE A 36 -9.26 10.26 -8.44
C PHE A 36 -10.67 9.66 -8.47
N LEU A 37 -10.80 8.38 -8.11
CA LEU A 37 -12.10 7.71 -8.06
C LEU A 37 -13.02 8.34 -7.01
N VAL A 38 -12.52 8.66 -5.81
CA VAL A 38 -13.31 9.31 -4.75
C VAL A 38 -13.80 10.69 -5.19
N ILE A 39 -12.95 11.47 -5.87
CA ILE A 39 -13.34 12.76 -6.43
C ILE A 39 -14.44 12.57 -7.48
N ALA A 40 -14.26 11.65 -8.43
CA ALA A 40 -15.27 11.35 -9.45
C ALA A 40 -16.60 10.87 -8.84
N TYR A 41 -16.54 10.08 -7.77
CA TYR A 41 -17.72 9.64 -7.02
C TYR A 41 -18.46 10.84 -6.39
N ALA A 42 -17.75 11.72 -5.69
CA ALA A 42 -18.35 12.90 -5.09
C ALA A 42 -18.95 13.85 -6.15
N SER A 43 -18.23 14.07 -7.26
CA SER A 43 -18.71 14.89 -8.37
C SER A 43 -19.96 14.29 -9.05
N SER A 44 -20.03 12.96 -9.18
CA SER A 44 -21.21 12.31 -9.75
C SER A 44 -22.42 12.34 -8.82
N MET A 45 -22.22 12.20 -7.50
CA MET A 45 -23.28 12.37 -6.49
C MET A 45 -23.78 13.82 -6.38
N ALA A 46 -22.92 14.81 -6.63
CA ALA A 46 -23.27 16.24 -6.61
C ALA A 46 -24.00 16.71 -7.89
N ASN A 47 -24.35 15.81 -8.80
CA ASN A 47 -24.98 16.17 -10.06
C ASN A 47 -26.44 16.62 -9.85
N VAL A 48 -26.72 17.89 -10.11
CA VAL A 48 -28.04 18.52 -9.95
C VAL A 48 -28.83 18.65 -11.26
N ASN A 49 -28.41 17.95 -12.32
CA ASN A 49 -29.07 18.07 -13.61
C ASN A 49 -30.53 17.59 -13.54
N PRO A 50 -31.53 18.44 -13.88
CA PRO A 50 -32.95 18.10 -13.72
C PRO A 50 -33.45 17.06 -14.73
N GLY A 51 -32.75 16.82 -15.84
CA GLY A 51 -33.18 15.87 -16.87
C GLY A 51 -32.65 14.45 -16.65
N TRP A 52 -31.34 14.31 -16.47
CA TRP A 52 -30.66 13.00 -16.38
C TRP A 52 -29.90 12.78 -15.08
N GLY A 53 -29.95 13.74 -14.15
CA GLY A 53 -29.20 13.71 -12.88
C GLY A 53 -29.51 12.45 -12.07
N VAL A 54 -30.79 12.12 -11.91
CA VAL A 54 -31.25 10.95 -11.13
C VAL A 54 -30.71 9.63 -11.69
N TYR A 55 -30.74 9.44 -13.01
CA TYR A 55 -30.21 8.22 -13.63
C TYR A 55 -28.69 8.14 -13.51
N PHE A 56 -28.02 9.28 -13.58
CA PHE A 56 -26.57 9.35 -13.49
C PHE A 56 -26.06 9.13 -12.06
N THR A 57 -26.71 9.73 -11.05
CA THR A 57 -26.41 9.49 -9.63
C THR A 57 -26.71 8.06 -9.20
N MET A 58 -27.57 7.35 -9.94
CA MET A 58 -27.85 5.94 -9.69
C MET A 58 -26.77 5.02 -10.26
N VAL A 59 -26.39 5.21 -11.52
CA VAL A 59 -25.50 4.28 -12.23
C VAL A 59 -24.04 4.59 -11.96
N VAL A 60 -23.63 5.86 -12.08
CA VAL A 60 -22.20 6.23 -12.10
C VAL A 60 -21.54 6.04 -10.73
N PRO A 61 -22.11 6.53 -9.62
CA PRO A 61 -21.55 6.28 -8.28
C PRO A 61 -21.44 4.79 -7.93
N ALA A 62 -22.43 3.97 -8.29
CA ALA A 62 -22.39 2.53 -8.05
C ALA A 62 -21.29 1.83 -8.86
N VAL A 63 -21.14 2.18 -10.15
CA VAL A 63 -20.07 1.66 -11.00
C VAL A 63 -18.69 2.10 -10.50
N LEU A 64 -18.54 3.36 -10.07
CA LEU A 64 -17.30 3.87 -9.50
C LEU A 64 -16.94 3.17 -8.18
N ALA A 65 -17.93 2.88 -7.33
CA ALA A 65 -17.70 2.13 -6.09
C ALA A 65 -17.23 0.69 -6.35
N LEU A 66 -17.86 0.01 -7.32
CA LEU A 66 -17.43 -1.32 -7.76
C LEU A 66 -16.02 -1.29 -8.37
N LEU A 67 -15.72 -0.29 -9.21
CA LEU A 67 -14.40 -0.12 -9.78
C LEU A 67 -13.34 0.11 -8.69
N GLY A 68 -13.64 0.93 -7.68
CA GLY A 68 -12.79 1.15 -6.51
C GLY A 68 -12.47 -0.13 -5.74
N LEU A 69 -13.47 -1.00 -5.56
CA LEU A 69 -13.29 -2.34 -4.96
C LEU A 69 -12.43 -3.24 -5.84
N ILE A 70 -12.70 -3.31 -7.13
CA ILE A 70 -11.92 -4.13 -8.08
C ILE A 70 -10.46 -3.69 -8.09
N CYS A 71 -10.18 -2.39 -8.17
CA CYS A 71 -8.83 -1.84 -8.11
C CYS A 71 -8.12 -2.22 -6.80
N THR A 72 -8.86 -2.24 -5.69
CA THR A 72 -8.34 -2.63 -4.37
C THR A 72 -7.97 -4.11 -4.31
N VAL A 73 -8.86 -4.99 -4.79
CA VAL A 73 -8.62 -6.44 -4.85
C VAL A 73 -7.45 -6.75 -5.79
N ALA A 74 -7.34 -6.06 -6.92
CA ALA A 74 -6.25 -6.24 -7.88
C ALA A 74 -4.89 -5.76 -7.34
N ALA A 75 -4.87 -4.67 -6.56
CA ALA A 75 -3.63 -4.12 -6.00
C ALA A 75 -3.10 -4.95 -4.80
N TRP A 76 -4.00 -5.58 -4.05
CA TRP A 76 -3.67 -6.36 -2.85
C TRP A 76 -2.56 -7.41 -3.02
N PRO A 77 -2.64 -8.37 -3.96
CA PRO A 77 -1.61 -9.40 -4.10
C PRO A 77 -0.25 -8.81 -4.49
N GLY A 78 -0.23 -7.74 -5.30
CA GLY A 78 1.01 -7.08 -5.72
C GLY A 78 1.73 -6.34 -4.59
N ILE A 79 0.97 -5.71 -3.68
CA ILE A 79 1.49 -5.09 -2.47
C ILE A 79 1.99 -6.16 -1.51
N ARG A 80 1.19 -7.22 -1.28
CA ARG A 80 1.54 -8.32 -0.38
C ARG A 80 2.83 -9.03 -0.80
N ALA A 81 2.95 -9.39 -2.08
CA ALA A 81 4.14 -10.08 -2.58
C ALA A 81 5.42 -9.25 -2.41
N ALA A 82 5.35 -7.93 -2.66
CA ALA A 82 6.49 -7.04 -2.45
C ALA A 82 6.87 -6.92 -0.97
N CYS A 83 5.87 -6.88 -0.07
CA CYS A 83 6.11 -6.92 1.37
C CYS A 83 6.81 -8.22 1.80
N ASP A 84 6.35 -9.36 1.30
CA ASP A 84 6.94 -10.68 1.62
C ASP A 84 8.39 -10.78 1.14
N ILE A 85 8.71 -10.21 -0.04
CA ILE A 85 10.08 -10.14 -0.58
C ILE A 85 10.98 -9.28 0.31
N ILE A 86 10.52 -8.11 0.75
CA ILE A 86 11.27 -7.21 1.63
C ILE A 86 11.54 -7.89 2.97
N GLU A 87 10.55 -8.56 3.55
CA GLU A 87 10.71 -9.32 4.79
C GLU A 87 11.74 -10.46 4.63
N HIS A 88 11.72 -11.17 3.50
CA HIS A 88 12.69 -12.21 3.20
C HIS A 88 14.13 -11.69 3.11
N TRP A 89 14.33 -10.53 2.48
CA TRP A 89 15.65 -9.91 2.41
C TRP A 89 16.13 -9.40 3.77
N HIS A 90 15.24 -8.81 4.58
CA HIS A 90 15.55 -8.47 5.96
C HIS A 90 15.92 -9.71 6.79
N HIS A 91 15.23 -10.83 6.60
CA HIS A 91 15.57 -12.08 7.28
C HIS A 91 16.97 -12.56 6.90
N LYS A 92 17.32 -12.58 5.61
CA LYS A 92 18.67 -12.93 5.14
C LYS A 92 19.75 -12.01 5.70
N GLN A 93 19.48 -10.70 5.76
CA GLN A 93 20.39 -9.73 6.36
C GLN A 93 20.61 -10.04 7.85
N SER A 94 19.54 -10.31 8.60
CA SER A 94 19.61 -10.64 10.03
C SER A 94 20.36 -11.95 10.30
N GLN A 95 20.19 -12.97 9.44
CA GLN A 95 20.91 -14.22 9.53
C GLN A 95 22.42 -14.03 9.30
N LEU A 96 22.80 -13.25 8.28
CA LEU A 96 24.20 -12.94 7.99
C LEU A 96 24.89 -12.24 9.18
N LEU A 97 24.21 -11.26 9.77
CA LEU A 97 24.71 -10.52 10.93
C LEU A 97 24.86 -11.40 12.19
N ARG A 98 23.99 -12.40 12.36
CA ARG A 98 24.09 -13.36 13.48
C ARG A 98 25.16 -14.43 13.26
N SER A 99 25.41 -14.85 12.01
CA SER A 99 26.39 -15.91 11.70
C SER A 99 27.84 -15.40 11.69
N GLU A 100 28.07 -14.12 11.40
CA GLU A 100 29.41 -13.53 11.29
C GLU A 100 29.51 -12.27 12.19
N PRO A 101 29.74 -12.43 13.51
CA PRO A 101 29.76 -11.31 14.47
C PRO A 101 30.88 -10.29 14.23
N VAL A 102 31.94 -10.69 13.51
CA VAL A 102 33.02 -9.80 13.06
C VAL A 102 32.50 -8.69 12.13
N ILE A 103 31.42 -8.95 11.39
CA ILE A 103 30.77 -7.94 10.53
C ILE A 103 29.97 -6.95 11.37
N GLY A 104 29.34 -7.41 12.46
CA GLY A 104 28.64 -6.55 13.41
C GLY A 104 29.59 -5.58 14.12
N GLN A 105 30.80 -6.03 14.47
CA GLN A 105 31.81 -5.17 15.11
C GLN A 105 32.42 -4.13 14.15
N ALA A 106 32.72 -4.50 12.90
CA ALA A 106 33.15 -3.51 11.88
C ALA A 106 32.05 -2.52 11.46
N TYR A 107 30.81 -2.77 11.90
CA TYR A 107 29.62 -1.98 11.63
C TYR A 107 29.34 -0.93 12.73
N ASP A 108 29.63 -1.25 13.99
CA ASP A 108 29.51 -0.34 15.15
C ASP A 108 30.51 0.82 15.13
N ASP A 109 31.61 0.72 14.36
CA ASP A 109 32.62 1.77 14.23
C ASP A 109 32.15 2.99 13.39
N SER A 110 30.94 2.94 12.81
CA SER A 110 30.33 4.08 12.12
C SER A 110 29.27 4.75 13.00
N PRO A 111 29.57 5.90 13.64
CA PRO A 111 28.74 6.50 14.70
C PRO A 111 27.38 7.07 14.25
N LEU A 112 26.96 6.81 13.01
CA LEU A 112 25.69 7.32 12.47
C LEU A 112 24.51 6.34 12.65
N PHE A 113 24.77 5.11 13.07
CA PHE A 113 23.77 4.04 13.06
C PHE A 113 23.37 3.66 14.48
N SER A 114 22.18 4.11 14.88
CA SER A 114 21.59 3.75 16.18
C SER A 114 20.99 2.34 16.14
N ASP A 115 20.96 1.65 17.28
CA ASP A 115 20.29 0.36 17.52
C ASP A 115 18.84 0.29 16.98
N TRP A 116 18.22 1.44 16.72
CA TRP A 116 16.90 1.57 16.12
C TRP A 116 16.83 1.01 14.69
N GLU A 117 17.88 1.19 13.87
CA GLU A 117 17.94 0.66 12.50
C GLU A 117 18.26 -0.85 12.49
N ASN A 118 18.90 -1.34 13.55
CA ASN A 118 19.07 -2.77 13.85
C ASN A 118 17.81 -3.41 14.45
N SER A 119 16.84 -2.62 14.91
CA SER A 119 15.60 -3.15 15.46
C SER A 119 14.71 -3.66 14.34
N GLU A 120 14.56 -4.99 14.29
CA GLU A 120 13.63 -5.75 13.44
C GLU A 120 12.19 -5.20 13.40
N LYS A 121 11.83 -4.30 14.33
CA LYS A 121 10.51 -3.69 14.51
C LYS A 121 10.26 -2.45 13.64
N GLY A 122 11.30 -1.69 13.26
CA GLY A 122 11.16 -0.45 12.49
C GLY A 122 10.65 -0.68 11.05
N PRO A 123 11.33 -1.52 10.26
CA PRO A 123 10.93 -1.82 8.87
C PRO A 123 9.55 -2.47 8.78
N LYS A 124 9.24 -3.42 9.70
CA LYS A 124 7.93 -4.09 9.78
C LYS A 124 6.76 -3.11 9.97
N LYS A 125 7.00 -2.02 10.72
CA LYS A 125 5.96 -1.01 10.99
C LYS A 125 5.70 -0.10 9.77
N SER A 126 6.73 0.23 9.00
CA SER A 126 6.59 0.98 7.74
C SER A 126 5.82 0.15 6.68
N LEU A 127 6.15 -1.13 6.57
CA LEU A 127 5.50 -2.08 5.67
C LEU A 127 4.01 -2.29 6.00
N SER A 128 3.67 -2.23 7.29
CA SER A 128 2.29 -2.39 7.76
C SER A 128 1.34 -1.31 7.24
N PHE A 129 1.82 -0.11 6.87
CA PHE A 129 0.96 0.91 6.27
C PHE A 129 0.49 0.47 4.89
N SER A 130 1.43 0.08 4.02
CA SER A 130 1.13 -0.40 2.67
C SER A 130 0.16 -1.59 2.67
N ILE A 131 0.30 -2.51 3.63
CA ILE A 131 -0.61 -3.66 3.80
C ILE A 131 -2.01 -3.22 4.28
N ARG A 132 -2.14 -2.18 5.10
CA ARG A 132 -3.47 -1.79 5.63
C ARG A 132 -4.25 -0.94 4.63
N THR A 133 -3.57 -0.18 3.78
CA THR A 133 -4.19 0.78 2.86
C THR A 133 -5.27 0.18 1.96
N PRO A 134 -5.08 -0.98 1.30
CA PRO A 134 -6.13 -1.61 0.50
C PRO A 134 -7.39 -1.94 1.31
N TRP A 135 -7.25 -2.42 2.55
CA TRP A 135 -8.41 -2.74 3.40
C TRP A 135 -9.22 -1.50 3.78
N VAL A 136 -8.53 -0.38 4.07
CA VAL A 136 -9.20 0.90 4.38
C VAL A 136 -10.04 1.37 3.20
N PHE A 137 -9.48 1.34 1.98
CA PHE A 137 -10.23 1.71 0.78
C PHE A 137 -11.33 0.73 0.42
N SER A 138 -11.15 -0.57 0.69
CA SER A 138 -12.23 -1.56 0.51
C SER A 138 -13.45 -1.20 1.37
N ILE A 139 -13.24 -0.93 2.66
CA ILE A 139 -14.31 -0.51 3.58
C ILE A 139 -14.96 0.79 3.11
N LEU A 140 -14.14 1.77 2.69
CA LEU A 140 -14.63 3.04 2.15
C LEU A 140 -15.56 2.81 0.95
N TRP A 141 -15.18 1.98 0.00
CA TRP A 141 -16.00 1.74 -1.19
C TRP A 141 -17.25 0.93 -0.92
N VAL A 142 -17.20 -0.04 -0.01
CA VAL A 142 -18.42 -0.72 0.46
C VAL A 142 -19.38 0.29 1.10
N PHE A 143 -18.86 1.18 1.95
CA PHE A 143 -19.67 2.21 2.60
C PHE A 143 -20.27 3.19 1.59
N LEU A 144 -19.46 3.72 0.65
CA LEU A 144 -19.94 4.64 -0.38
C LEU A 144 -20.95 3.98 -1.32
N GLY A 145 -20.68 2.75 -1.78
CA GLY A 145 -21.62 2.00 -2.60
C GLY A 145 -22.94 1.73 -1.88
N GLY A 146 -22.88 1.35 -0.60
CA GLY A 146 -24.06 1.18 0.24
C GLY A 146 -24.83 2.49 0.44
N PHE A 147 -24.13 3.59 0.65
CA PHE A 147 -24.73 4.92 0.77
C PHE A 147 -25.44 5.36 -0.52
N ALA A 148 -24.83 5.15 -1.69
CA ALA A 148 -25.46 5.45 -2.97
C ALA A 148 -26.78 4.69 -3.16
N VAL A 149 -26.77 3.37 -2.85
CA VAL A 149 -27.98 2.54 -2.93
C VAL A 149 -29.03 3.00 -1.92
N PHE A 150 -28.63 3.32 -0.69
CA PHE A 150 -29.53 3.77 0.37
C PHE A 150 -30.24 5.08 0.02
N VAL A 151 -29.50 6.07 -0.49
CA VAL A 151 -30.07 7.35 -0.94
C VAL A 151 -31.07 7.12 -2.07
N GLN A 152 -30.77 6.21 -3.01
CA GLN A 152 -31.67 5.91 -4.11
C GLN A 152 -32.95 5.20 -3.65
N MET A 153 -32.86 4.28 -2.67
CA MET A 153 -34.05 3.64 -2.09
C MET A 153 -34.96 4.67 -1.41
N LEU A 154 -34.40 5.58 -0.61
CA LEU A 154 -35.15 6.68 0.01
C LEU A 154 -35.80 7.63 -1.02
N ALA A 155 -35.15 7.84 -2.16
CA ALA A 155 -35.68 8.67 -3.23
C ALA A 155 -36.79 7.99 -4.05
N LEU A 156 -36.88 6.65 -4.02
CA LEU A 156 -37.94 5.88 -4.69
C LEU A 156 -39.22 5.75 -3.86
N ASP A 157 -39.11 5.89 -2.53
CA ASP A 157 -40.25 5.81 -1.59
C ASP A 157 -41.00 7.15 -1.40
N ASN A 158 -40.49 8.27 -1.95
CA ASN A 158 -41.13 9.60 -1.95
C ASN A 158 -41.68 9.95 -3.34
#